data_AF-A0A7X6PUV2-F1
#
_entry.id   AF-A0A7X6PUV2-F1
#
_cell.length_a   1.000
_cell.length_b   1.000
_cell.length_c   1.000
_cell.angle_alpha   90.00
_cell.angle_beta   90.00
_cell.angle_gamma   90.00
#
_symmetry.space_group_name_H-M   'P 1'
#
loop_
_entity.id
_entity.type
_entity.pdbx_description
1 polymer ?
#
loop_
_entity_poly.entity_id
_entity_poly.type
_entity_poly.pdbx_seq_one_letter_code
_entity_poly.pdbx_strand_id
1 'polypeptide(L)'
;MNILSGKKNFILPVRNILLVCLAILLFSGQRPYPVERDELSLSAGLDLFPSLVAADLDITAKKGKEGTVTLLLFYTDNRARALSMLKTLGELKTIRSIPIRIEVSNDLTMSEYA
;
A
#
# COMPACT_ATOMS: atom_id res chain seq x y z
N MET A 1 -19.93 68.14 -27.08
CA MET A 1 -19.03 68.30 -25.92
C MET A 1 -19.69 67.64 -24.73
N ASN A 2 -18.93 66.82 -23.99
CA ASN A 2 -19.19 66.18 -22.70
C ASN A 2 -19.96 64.84 -22.63
N ILE A 3 -19.11 63.82 -22.72
CA ILE A 3 -19.14 62.45 -22.20
C ILE A 3 -19.32 62.44 -20.67
N LEU A 4 -20.22 61.60 -20.14
CA LEU A 4 -20.15 60.98 -18.80
C LEU A 4 -20.97 59.67 -18.87
N SER A 5 -20.43 58.53 -19.30
CA SER A 5 -19.58 57.60 -18.53
C SER A 5 -19.93 57.64 -17.04
N GLY A 6 -20.69 56.70 -16.49
CA GLY A 6 -20.29 55.30 -16.36
C GLY A 6 -19.63 55.10 -15.00
N LYS A 7 -20.38 54.54 -14.03
CA LYS A 7 -19.87 53.81 -12.85
C LYS A 7 -21.05 53.28 -12.04
N LYS A 8 -21.59 52.11 -12.45
CA LYS A 8 -22.39 51.29 -11.55
C LYS A 8 -21.44 50.71 -10.50
N ASN A 9 -21.74 51.02 -9.25
CA ASN A 9 -21.08 50.61 -8.01
C ASN A 9 -20.33 49.27 -8.10
N PHE A 10 -19.02 49.35 -8.34
CA PHE A 10 -18.08 48.23 -8.45
C PHE A 10 -17.50 47.85 -7.08
N ILE A 11 -18.34 47.83 -6.03
CA ILE A 11 -17.91 47.60 -4.63
C ILE A 11 -18.24 46.16 -4.18
N LEU A 12 -18.74 45.31 -5.09
CA LEU A 12 -19.28 44.00 -4.74
C LEU A 12 -18.43 42.73 -4.99
N PRO A 13 -17.18 42.70 -5.50
CA PRO A 13 -16.60 41.39 -5.77
C PRO A 13 -15.59 40.89 -4.71
N VAL A 14 -15.05 41.70 -3.79
CA VAL A 14 -13.93 41.22 -2.95
C VAL A 14 -14.35 40.14 -1.94
N ARG A 15 -15.48 40.34 -1.25
CA ARG A 15 -16.02 39.33 -0.30
C ARG A 15 -16.45 38.05 -1.02
N ASN A 16 -17.03 38.18 -2.21
CA ASN A 16 -17.47 37.04 -3.00
C ASN A 16 -16.27 36.28 -3.61
N ILE A 17 -15.22 36.98 -4.03
CA ILE A 17 -13.98 36.34 -4.50
C ILE A 17 -13.32 35.55 -3.36
N LEU A 18 -13.27 36.10 -2.14
CA LEU A 18 -12.71 35.38 -0.99
C LEU A 18 -13.48 34.09 -0.71
N LEU A 19 -14.82 34.14 -0.76
CA LEU A 19 -15.67 32.97 -0.56
C LEU A 19 -15.51 31.95 -1.69
N VAL A 20 -15.35 32.40 -2.94
CA VAL A 20 -15.10 31.51 -4.08
C VAL A 20 -13.72 30.86 -3.97
N CYS A 21 -12.67 31.59 -3.60
CA CYS A 21 -11.34 31.02 -3.35
C CYS A 21 -11.35 30.01 -2.19
N LEU A 22 -12.07 30.30 -1.11
CA LEU A 22 -12.23 29.39 0.02
C LEU A 22 -13.00 28.13 -0.38
N ALA A 23 -14.07 28.28 -1.17
CA ALA A 23 -14.80 27.15 -1.71
C ALA A 23 -13.91 26.31 -2.64
N ILE A 24 -13.14 26.92 -3.53
CA ILE A 24 -12.21 26.21 -4.42
C ILE A 24 -11.16 25.46 -3.61
N LEU A 25 -10.60 26.04 -2.53
CA LEU A 25 -9.64 25.35 -1.65
C LEU A 25 -10.27 24.15 -0.93
N LEU A 26 -11.54 24.24 -0.51
CA LEU A 26 -12.26 23.15 0.11
C LEU A 26 -12.61 22.02 -0.87
N PHE A 27 -12.89 22.36 -2.13
CA PHE A 27 -13.16 21.38 -3.21
C PHE A 27 -11.88 20.84 -3.88
N SER A 28 -10.78 21.58 -3.86
CA SER A 28 -9.47 21.16 -4.37
C SER A 28 -8.65 20.40 -3.34
N GLY A 29 -9.23 20.11 -2.17
CA GLY A 29 -8.68 19.15 -1.20
C GLY A 29 -8.60 17.78 -1.87
N GLN A 30 -7.54 17.55 -2.63
CA GLN A 30 -7.10 16.24 -3.07
C GLN A 30 -6.91 15.42 -1.81
N ARG A 31 -7.91 14.63 -1.45
CA ARG A 31 -7.76 13.73 -0.32
C ARG A 31 -6.69 12.71 -0.73
N PRO A 32 -5.57 12.58 -0.01
CA PRO A 32 -4.54 11.59 -0.34
C PRO A 32 -5.05 10.20 0.07
N TYR A 33 -5.99 9.65 -0.71
CA TYR A 33 -6.57 8.32 -0.49
C TYR A 33 -5.81 7.11 -1.07
N PRO A 34 -4.78 7.23 -1.94
CA PRO A 34 -4.20 6.01 -2.52
C PRO A 34 -3.31 5.24 -1.52
N VAL A 35 -2.49 5.94 -0.72
CA VAL A 35 -1.48 5.29 0.14
C VAL A 35 -2.11 4.44 1.25
N GLU A 36 -3.16 4.97 1.90
CA GLU A 36 -3.78 4.32 3.06
C GLU A 36 -4.54 3.04 2.67
N ARG A 37 -5.16 3.03 1.49
CA ARG A 37 -5.88 1.85 0.98
C ARG A 37 -4.93 0.71 0.60
N ASP A 38 -3.80 1.05 0.00
CA ASP A 38 -2.78 0.06 -0.40
C ASP A 38 -2.15 -0.58 0.84
N GLU A 39 -1.91 0.21 1.90
CA GLU A 39 -1.39 -0.28 3.17
C GLU A 39 -2.36 -1.22 3.89
N LEU A 40 -3.64 -0.86 3.94
CA LEU A 40 -4.67 -1.72 4.51
C LEU A 40 -4.81 -3.04 3.76
N SER A 41 -4.78 -2.99 2.42
CA SER A 41 -4.89 -4.18 1.58
C SER A 41 -3.70 -5.11 1.77
N LEU A 42 -2.50 -4.54 1.90
CA LEU A 42 -1.27 -5.27 2.15
C LEU A 42 -1.27 -5.92 3.54
N SER A 43 -1.69 -5.19 4.57
CA SER A 43 -1.82 -5.73 5.94
C SER A 43 -2.81 -6.88 5.98
N ALA A 44 -4.00 -6.69 5.41
CA ALA A 44 -5.01 -7.74 5.34
C ALA A 44 -4.50 -8.98 4.57
N GLY A 45 -3.72 -8.76 3.50
CA GLY A 45 -3.06 -9.83 2.79
C GLY A 45 -2.09 -10.62 3.67
N LEU A 46 -1.24 -9.95 4.44
CA LEU A 46 -0.30 -10.60 5.37
C LEU A 46 -1.01 -11.37 6.48
N ASP A 47 -2.14 -10.86 6.98
CA ASP A 47 -2.93 -11.54 8.02
C ASP A 47 -3.63 -12.79 7.49
N LEU A 48 -4.11 -12.77 6.24
CA LEU A 48 -4.83 -13.89 5.63
C LEU A 48 -3.90 -14.93 5.00
N PHE A 49 -2.68 -14.52 4.60
CA PHE A 49 -1.71 -15.38 3.93
C PHE A 49 -1.44 -16.72 4.63
N PRO A 50 -1.25 -16.79 5.96
CA PRO A 50 -0.98 -18.05 6.64
C PRO A 50 -2.14 -19.03 6.54
N SER A 51 -3.37 -18.50 6.53
CA SER A 51 -4.58 -19.31 6.38
C SER A 51 -4.72 -19.84 4.95
N LEU A 52 -4.34 -19.05 3.95
CA LEU A 52 -4.27 -19.50 2.55
C LEU A 52 -3.24 -20.61 2.37
N VAL A 53 -2.04 -20.44 2.94
CA VAL A 53 -0.98 -21.45 2.92
C VAL A 53 -1.42 -22.71 3.68
N ALA A 54 -2.11 -22.57 4.81
CA ALA A 54 -2.63 -23.72 5.56
C ALA A 54 -3.72 -24.48 4.79
N ALA A 55 -4.52 -23.80 3.98
CA ALA A 55 -5.58 -24.42 3.19
C ALA A 55 -5.04 -25.26 2.01
N ASP A 56 -3.77 -25.09 1.64
CA ASP A 56 -3.12 -25.92 0.64
C ASP A 56 -2.98 -27.37 1.13
N LEU A 57 -3.70 -28.28 0.46
CA LEU A 57 -3.71 -29.70 0.79
C LEU A 57 -2.35 -30.35 0.53
N ASP A 58 -1.62 -29.86 -0.49
CA ASP A 58 -0.37 -30.43 -0.99
C ASP A 58 0.87 -29.68 -0.46
N ILE A 59 0.70 -28.84 0.55
CA ILE A 59 1.80 -28.09 1.17
C ILE A 59 2.96 -28.98 1.64
N THR A 60 2.67 -30.24 1.99
CA THR A 60 3.68 -31.22 2.39
C THR A 60 4.61 -31.62 1.25
N ALA A 61 4.16 -31.55 -0.01
CA ALA A 61 4.98 -31.80 -1.18
C ALA A 61 5.88 -30.60 -1.53
N LYS A 62 5.59 -29.42 -0.99
CA LYS A 62 6.36 -28.17 -1.20
C LYS A 62 7.48 -27.98 -0.19
N LYS A 63 7.77 -28.98 0.64
CA LYS A 63 8.89 -28.94 1.58
C LYS A 63 10.20 -29.03 0.81
N GLY A 64 11.17 -28.19 1.21
CA GLY A 64 12.55 -28.33 0.78
C GLY A 64 13.22 -29.55 1.40
N LYS A 65 14.49 -29.77 1.03
CA LYS A 65 15.32 -30.89 1.52
C LYS A 65 15.45 -30.93 3.05
N GLU A 66 15.33 -29.78 3.72
CA GLU A 66 15.40 -29.66 5.19
C GLU A 66 14.06 -29.90 5.89
N GLY A 67 13.01 -30.27 5.16
CA GLY A 67 11.67 -30.51 5.72
C GLY A 67 10.91 -29.23 6.10
N THR A 68 11.44 -28.06 5.75
CA THR A 68 10.83 -26.74 5.91
C THR A 68 10.12 -26.30 4.64
N VAL A 69 9.12 -25.43 4.79
CA VAL A 69 8.55 -24.68 3.66
C VAL A 69 9.19 -23.29 3.64
N THR A 70 9.79 -22.94 2.50
CA THR A 70 10.38 -21.61 2.31
C THR A 70 9.34 -20.67 1.72
N LEU A 71 9.07 -19.58 2.42
CA LEU A 71 8.28 -18.46 1.95
C LEU A 71 9.23 -17.36 1.46
N LEU A 72 9.17 -17.05 0.18
CA LEU A 72 10.00 -16.02 -0.42
C LEU A 72 9.23 -14.69 -0.50
N LEU A 73 9.68 -13.69 0.26
CA LEU A 73 9.23 -12.31 0.17
C LEU A 73 10.06 -11.59 -0.89
N PHE A 74 9.41 -11.29 -2.01
CA PHE A 74 10.03 -10.57 -3.11
C PHE A 74 9.79 -9.07 -3.00
N TYR A 75 10.81 -8.24 -3.26
CA TYR A 75 10.68 -6.78 -3.32
C TYR A 75 11.48 -6.17 -4.48
N THR A 76 10.95 -5.08 -5.06
CA THR A 76 11.63 -4.31 -6.11
C THR A 76 12.38 -3.10 -5.54
N ASP A 77 11.66 -2.22 -4.85
CA ASP A 77 12.16 -0.86 -4.59
C ASP A 77 12.36 -0.55 -3.10
N ASN A 78 11.65 -1.25 -2.22
CA ASN A 78 11.60 -0.92 -0.80
C ASN A 78 11.94 -2.10 0.11
N ARG A 79 13.25 -2.31 0.31
CA ARG A 79 13.78 -3.35 1.20
C ARG A 79 13.29 -3.21 2.64
N ALA A 80 13.21 -1.98 3.15
CA ALA A 80 12.80 -1.73 4.54
C ALA A 80 11.38 -2.23 4.79
N ARG A 81 10.48 -2.03 3.81
CA ARG A 81 9.11 -2.55 3.87
C ARG A 81 9.08 -4.08 3.86
N ALA A 82 9.87 -4.72 3.00
CA ALA A 82 9.97 -6.18 2.95
C ALA A 82 10.49 -6.78 4.27
N LEU A 83 11.47 -6.13 4.90
CA LEU A 83 11.98 -6.54 6.21
C LEU A 83 10.93 -6.36 7.33
N SER A 84 10.11 -5.32 7.26
CA SER A 84 8.97 -5.17 8.18
C SER A 84 7.98 -6.34 8.05
N MET A 85 7.67 -6.75 6.82
CA MET A 85 6.78 -7.89 6.57
C MET A 85 7.39 -9.21 7.01
N LEU A 86 8.70 -9.40 6.78
CA LEU A 86 9.45 -10.55 7.27
C LEU A 86 9.29 -10.68 8.79
N LYS A 87 9.34 -9.58 9.52
CA LYS A 87 9.14 -9.59 10.98
C LYS A 87 7.73 -10.07 11.33
N THR A 88 6.70 -9.52 10.70
CA THR A 88 5.30 -9.91 10.94
C THR A 88 5.07 -11.39 10.63
N LEU A 89 5.52 -11.85 9.46
CA LEU A 89 5.35 -13.24 9.08
C LEU A 89 6.28 -14.19 9.86
N GLY A 90 7.43 -13.71 10.33
CA GLY A 90 8.41 -14.50 11.10
C GLY A 90 7.91 -14.94 12.48
N GLU A 91 6.83 -14.31 12.98
CA GLU A 91 6.11 -14.78 14.15
C GLU A 91 5.43 -16.14 13.90
N LEU A 92 5.12 -16.45 12.64
CA LEU A 92 4.60 -17.76 12.22
C LEU A 92 5.75 -18.76 12.08
N LYS A 93 6.04 -19.44 13.18
CA LYS A 93 7.07 -20.49 13.22
C LYS A 93 6.68 -21.75 12.44
N THR A 94 5.39 -22.05 12.40
CA THR A 94 4.86 -23.29 11.80
C THR A 94 3.49 -23.08 11.18
N ILE A 95 3.20 -23.76 10.07
CA ILE A 95 1.83 -23.93 9.53
C ILE A 95 1.56 -25.43 9.41
N ARG A 96 0.43 -25.90 9.96
CA ARG A 96 0.06 -27.33 9.99
C ARG A 96 1.19 -28.24 10.52
N SER A 97 1.89 -27.78 11.56
CA SER A 97 3.06 -28.46 12.16
C SER A 97 4.28 -28.58 11.25
N ILE A 98 4.31 -27.88 10.11
CA ILE A 98 5.45 -27.80 9.20
C ILE A 98 6.24 -26.53 9.55
N PRO A 99 7.56 -26.62 9.79
CA PRO A 99 8.37 -25.45 10.07
C PRO A 99 8.50 -24.57 8.83
N ILE A 100 8.43 -23.27 9.05
CA ILE A 100 8.51 -22.27 7.99
C ILE A 100 9.83 -21.53 8.09
N ARG A 101 10.45 -21.34 6.93
CA ARG A 101 11.54 -20.39 6.74
C ARG A 101 11.02 -19.25 5.88
N ILE A 102 11.38 -18.03 6.22
CA ILE A 102 11.05 -16.86 5.41
C ILE A 102 12.34 -16.23 4.94
N GLU A 103 12.43 -16.02 3.63
CA GLU A 103 13.58 -15.41 2.98
C GLU A 103 13.13 -14.17 2.22
N VAL A 104 14.01 -13.17 2.11
CA VAL A 104 13.72 -11.92 1.41
C VAL A 104 14.70 -11.80 0.27
N SER A 105 14.19 -11.65 -0.95
CA SER A 105 15.00 -11.51 -2.16
C SER A 105 14.48 -10.37 -3.03
N ASN A 106 15.40 -9.77 -3.79
CA ASN A 106 15.11 -8.86 -4.89
C ASN A 106 15.59 -9.40 -6.24
N ASP A 107 16.08 -10.65 -6.29
CA ASP A 107 16.44 -11.30 -7.54
C ASP A 107 15.19 -11.82 -8.26
N LEU A 108 14.75 -11.08 -9.27
CA LEU A 108 13.62 -11.45 -10.14
C LEU A 108 13.87 -12.75 -10.91
N THR A 109 15.13 -13.12 -11.12
CA THR A 109 15.49 -14.32 -11.88
C THR A 109 15.32 -15.60 -11.07
N MET A 110 15.16 -15.47 -9.74
CA MET A 110 15.03 -16.59 -8.79
C MET A 110 16.05 -17.70 -9.02
N SER A 111 17.26 -17.31 -9.45
CA SER A 111 18.30 -18.24 -9.90
C SER A 111 18.78 -19.21 -8.82
N GLU A 112 18.63 -18.82 -7.54
CA GLU A 112 18.94 -19.64 -6.37
C GLU A 112 17.85 -20.67 -6.03
N TYR A 113 16.65 -20.52 -6.60
CA TYR A 113 15.46 -21.32 -6.28
C TYR A 113 14.89 -22.14 -7.46
N ALA A 114 15.53 -22.05 -8.63
CA ALA A 114 15.19 -22.82 -9.84
C ALA A 114 15.91 -24.18 -9.87
#